data_AF-A0A957FZ59-F1
#
_entry.id   AF-A0A957FZ59-F1
#
_cell.length_a   1.000
_cell.length_b   1.000
_cell.length_c   1.000
_cell.angle_alpha   90.00
_cell.angle_beta   90.00
_cell.angle_gamma   90.00
#
_symmetry.space_group_name_H-M   'P 1'
#
loop_
_entity.id
_entity.type
_entity.pdbx_description
1 polymer ?
#
loop_
_entity_poly.entity_id
_entity_poly.type
_entity_poly.pdbx_seq_one_letter_code
_entity_poly.pdbx_strand_id
1 'polypeptide(L)'
;MPPHTLIDLSHTIEEGVITYKGLPAPLICDYISREASKASYAAGTTFHIGKIEMVANTGTYLDSPFHRFAEGIDIATLPLESLAHLPGLVVRAVDRP
;
A
#
# COMPACT_ATOMS: atom_id res chain seq x y z
N MET A 1 3.71 16.82 25.96
CA MET A 1 4.22 17.17 24.62
C MET A 1 3.06 17.74 23.83
N PRO A 2 3.25 18.80 23.02
CA PRO A 2 2.19 19.25 22.13
C PRO A 2 1.77 18.08 21.22
N PRO A 3 0.48 18.01 20.80
CA PRO A 3 0.02 16.95 19.93
C PRO A 3 0.84 16.95 18.63
N HIS A 4 1.32 15.78 18.23
CA HIS A 4 1.99 15.61 16.95
C HIS A 4 0.95 15.74 15.84
N THR A 5 1.18 16.63 14.87
CA THR A 5 0.40 16.68 13.64
C THR A 5 0.85 15.55 12.73
N LEU A 6 -0.08 14.67 12.35
CA LEU A 6 0.17 13.65 11.33
C LEU A 6 -0.13 14.24 9.94
N ILE A 7 0.76 14.00 8.98
CA ILE A 7 0.63 14.41 7.58
C ILE A 7 0.69 13.15 6.74
N ASP A 8 -0.34 12.92 5.92
CA ASP A 8 -0.36 11.81 4.98
C ASP A 8 0.43 12.18 3.71
N LEU A 9 1.39 11.33 3.34
CA LEU A 9 2.22 11.46 2.14
C LEU A 9 1.88 10.39 1.10
N SER A 10 0.79 9.64 1.31
CA SER A 10 0.39 8.53 0.48
C SER A 10 -0.52 8.97 -0.67
N HIS A 11 -0.36 8.31 -1.82
CA HIS A 11 -1.32 8.41 -2.92
C HIS A 11 -2.42 7.36 -2.75
N THR A 12 -3.68 7.74 -3.00
CA THR A 12 -4.81 6.82 -3.03
C THR A 12 -4.62 5.77 -4.14
N ILE A 13 -4.81 4.50 -3.80
CA ILE A 13 -4.86 3.40 -4.76
C ILE A 13 -6.34 3.16 -5.11
N GLU A 14 -6.65 3.23 -6.40
CA GLU A 14 -8.00 3.06 -6.93
C GLU A 14 -8.01 1.97 -8.01
N GLU A 15 -9.17 1.34 -8.20
CA GLU A 15 -9.39 0.33 -9.23
C GLU A 15 -8.96 0.81 -10.61
N GLY A 16 -8.12 0.04 -11.29
CA GLY A 16 -7.71 0.34 -12.66
C GLY A 16 -6.77 1.55 -12.84
N VAL A 17 -6.37 2.25 -11.77
CA VAL A 17 -5.45 3.39 -11.87
C VAL A 17 -4.01 2.92 -12.12
N ILE A 18 -3.50 3.27 -13.29
CA ILE A 18 -2.09 3.02 -13.65
C ILE A 18 -1.20 4.00 -12.88
N THR A 19 -0.44 3.48 -11.92
CA THR A 19 0.51 4.27 -11.12
C THR A 19 1.93 4.23 -11.69
N TYR A 20 2.27 3.21 -12.46
CA TYR A 20 3.56 3.08 -13.13
C TYR A 20 3.37 2.66 -14.60
N LYS A 21 3.89 3.46 -15.54
CA LYS A 21 3.75 3.19 -16.97
C LYS A 21 4.41 1.87 -17.35
N GLY A 22 3.62 0.94 -17.89
CA GLY A 22 4.09 -0.37 -18.34
C GLY A 22 3.89 -1.50 -17.31
N LEU A 23 3.37 -1.20 -16.12
CA LEU A 23 2.93 -2.21 -15.16
C LEU A 23 1.40 -2.33 -15.15
N PRO A 24 0.84 -3.50 -14.80
CA PRO A 24 -0.60 -3.66 -14.62
C PRO A 24 -1.16 -2.69 -13.56
N ALA A 25 -2.37 -2.19 -13.81
CA ALA A 25 -3.14 -1.49 -12.80
C ALA A 25 -3.63 -2.45 -11.70
N PRO A 26 -3.90 -1.96 -10.47
CA PRO A 26 -4.51 -2.77 -9.43
C PRO A 26 -5.93 -3.23 -9.83
N LEU A 27 -6.28 -4.45 -9.45
CA LEU A 27 -7.62 -5.01 -9.46
C LEU A 27 -8.13 -5.09 -8.02
N ILE A 28 -9.24 -4.44 -7.73
CA ILE A 28 -9.91 -4.30 -6.44
C ILE A 28 -11.36 -4.73 -6.64
N CYS A 29 -11.72 -5.87 -6.08
CA CYS A 29 -13.05 -6.45 -6.27
C CYS A 29 -13.53 -7.18 -5.02
N ASP A 30 -14.77 -7.67 -5.07
CA ASP A 30 -15.32 -8.50 -4.00
C ASP A 30 -14.76 -9.93 -4.13
N TYR A 31 -14.15 -10.43 -3.06
CA TYR A 31 -14.02 -11.86 -2.86
C TYR A 31 -15.33 -12.45 -2.34
N ILE A 32 -15.93 -11.80 -1.34
CA ILE A 32 -17.28 -12.05 -0.85
C ILE A 32 -17.99 -10.70 -0.66
N SER A 33 -19.07 -10.49 -1.41
CA SER A 33 -19.92 -9.30 -1.24
C SER A 33 -20.77 -9.39 0.03
N ARG A 34 -21.24 -8.24 0.53
CA ARG A 34 -22.17 -8.21 1.69
C ARG A 34 -23.42 -9.04 1.46
N GLU A 35 -23.97 -8.97 0.25
CA GLU A 35 -25.13 -9.75 -0.14
C GLU A 35 -24.83 -11.24 -0.20
N ALA A 36 -23.71 -11.64 -0.82
CA ALA A 36 -23.30 -13.04 -0.90
C ALA A 36 -23.05 -13.64 0.50
N SER A 37 -22.52 -12.85 1.43
CA SER A 37 -22.25 -13.32 2.80
C SER A 37 -23.51 -13.78 3.55
N LYS A 38 -24.71 -13.29 3.20
CA LYS A 38 -25.97 -13.68 3.86
C LYS A 38 -26.25 -15.18 3.79
N ALA A 39 -25.74 -15.87 2.75
CA ALA A 39 -25.90 -17.31 2.60
C ALA A 39 -25.08 -18.11 3.63
N SER A 40 -24.07 -17.50 4.24
CA SER A 40 -23.12 -18.16 5.16
C SER A 40 -23.30 -17.76 6.62
N TYR A 41 -24.04 -16.69 6.91
CA TYR A 41 -24.17 -16.13 8.25
C TYR A 41 -25.63 -16.02 8.73
N ALA A 42 -25.80 -15.95 10.05
CA ALA A 42 -27.10 -15.79 10.67
C ALA A 42 -27.78 -14.48 10.23
N ALA A 43 -29.12 -14.48 10.25
CA ALA A 43 -29.92 -13.31 9.88
C ALA A 43 -29.47 -12.06 10.65
N GLY A 44 -29.34 -10.94 9.93
CA GLY A 44 -28.82 -9.68 10.48
C GLY A 44 -27.30 -9.56 10.52
N THR A 45 -26.55 -10.60 10.14
CA THR A 45 -25.07 -10.58 10.09
C THR A 45 -24.59 -10.60 8.64
N THR A 46 -23.75 -9.64 8.24
CA THR A 46 -23.13 -9.59 6.91
C THR A 46 -21.68 -9.13 6.98
N PHE A 47 -20.86 -9.64 6.07
CA PHE A 47 -19.45 -9.28 5.93
C PHE A 47 -19.12 -8.93 4.49
N HIS A 48 -18.13 -8.08 4.32
CA HIS A 48 -17.49 -7.82 3.03
C HIS A 48 -16.05 -8.30 3.12
N ILE A 49 -15.62 -9.06 2.12
CA ILE A 49 -14.23 -9.48 1.97
C ILE A 49 -13.77 -8.98 0.61
N GLY A 50 -12.93 -7.95 0.60
CA GLY A 50 -12.30 -7.45 -0.61
C GLY A 50 -11.12 -8.31 -1.04
N LYS A 51 -10.87 -8.35 -2.34
CA LYS A 51 -9.66 -8.88 -2.96
C LYS A 51 -8.93 -7.74 -3.66
N ILE A 52 -7.62 -7.68 -3.47
CA ILE A 52 -6.74 -6.75 -4.16
C ILE A 52 -5.63 -7.57 -4.83
N GLU A 53 -5.48 -7.42 -6.14
CA GLU A 53 -4.32 -7.89 -6.90
C GLU A 53 -3.58 -6.68 -7.45
N MET A 54 -2.29 -6.54 -7.14
CA MET A 54 -1.48 -5.41 -7.60
C MET A 54 -0.01 -5.76 -7.61
N VAL A 55 0.77 -5.01 -8.40
CA VAL A 55 2.24 -5.04 -8.29
C VAL A 55 2.67 -4.28 -7.03
N ALA A 56 3.71 -4.73 -6.34
CA ALA A 56 4.20 -4.07 -5.12
C ALA A 56 4.58 -2.59 -5.33
N ASN A 57 5.04 -2.23 -6.53
CA ASN A 57 5.38 -0.86 -6.93
C ASN A 57 4.16 -0.02 -7.35
N THR A 58 3.04 -0.15 -6.65
CA THR A 58 1.79 0.59 -6.91
C THR A 58 1.61 1.73 -5.89
N GLY A 59 1.37 2.95 -6.36
CA GLY A 59 1.09 4.10 -5.49
C GLY A 59 2.30 4.58 -4.70
N THR A 60 2.14 4.81 -3.39
CA THR A 60 3.25 5.09 -2.47
C THR A 60 3.73 3.79 -1.86
N TYR A 61 4.94 3.37 -2.21
CA TYR A 61 5.45 2.03 -1.93
C TYR A 61 6.85 2.06 -1.30
N LEU A 62 7.33 0.88 -0.90
CA LEU A 62 8.65 0.64 -0.32
C LEU A 62 9.41 -0.39 -1.16
N ASP A 63 10.67 -0.12 -1.49
CA ASP A 63 11.60 -1.11 -2.02
C ASP A 63 12.53 -1.60 -0.91
N SER A 64 12.73 -2.92 -0.81
CA SER A 64 13.80 -3.51 -0.01
C SER A 64 15.04 -3.80 -0.88
N PRO A 65 16.21 -4.10 -0.30
CA PRO A 65 17.40 -4.49 -1.07
C PRO A 65 17.14 -5.62 -2.07
N PHE A 66 16.26 -6.57 -1.71
CA PHE A 66 15.86 -7.68 -2.59
C PHE A 66 15.31 -7.23 -3.95
N HIS A 67 14.67 -6.05 -4.02
CA HIS A 67 14.16 -5.50 -5.28
C HIS A 67 15.26 -5.37 -6.35
N ARG A 68 16.49 -5.06 -5.95
CA ARG A 68 17.64 -4.90 -6.84
C ARG A 68 18.63 -6.05 -6.77
N PHE A 69 18.86 -6.61 -5.59
CA PHE A 69 19.90 -7.59 -5.29
C PHE A 69 19.24 -8.90 -4.88
N ALA A 70 19.45 -9.98 -5.65
CA ALA A 70 18.73 -11.24 -5.44
C ALA A 70 19.00 -11.89 -4.07
N GLU A 71 20.12 -11.59 -3.43
CA GLU A 71 20.48 -12.05 -2.09
C GLU A 71 20.18 -11.01 -0.99
N GLY A 72 19.52 -9.91 -1.34
CA GLY A 72 19.15 -8.83 -0.43
C GLY A 72 18.00 -9.21 0.50
N ILE A 73 17.88 -8.45 1.59
CA ILE A 73 16.79 -8.59 2.57
C ILE A 73 15.45 -8.24 1.91
N ASP A 74 14.43 -9.07 2.12
CA ASP A 74 13.08 -8.85 1.59
C ASP A 74 12.28 -7.89 2.48
N ILE A 75 11.13 -7.41 2.00
CA ILE A 75 10.28 -6.47 2.76
C ILE A 75 9.82 -7.08 4.09
N ALA A 76 9.54 -8.38 4.14
CA ALA A 76 9.04 -9.05 5.34
C ALA A 76 10.09 -9.18 6.46
N THR A 77 11.37 -9.04 6.11
CA THR A 77 12.51 -9.19 7.02
C THR A 77 13.22 -7.87 7.32
N LEU A 78 12.75 -6.74 6.79
CA LEU A 78 13.30 -5.43 7.14
C LEU A 78 13.08 -5.13 8.64
N PRO A 79 14.12 -4.74 9.38
CA PRO A 79 13.98 -4.34 10.77
C PRO A 79 13.16 -3.05 10.88
N LEU A 80 12.22 -2.99 11.83
CA LEU A 80 11.27 -1.88 11.96
C LEU A 80 11.96 -0.53 12.19
N GLU A 81 13.09 -0.53 12.92
CA GLU A 81 13.92 0.64 13.16
C GLU A 81 14.54 1.22 11.88
N SER A 82 14.54 0.48 10.76
CA SER A 82 14.94 1.01 9.46
C SER A 82 13.80 1.67 8.68
N LEU A 83 12.57 1.63 9.20
CA LEU A 83 11.36 2.09 8.51
C LEU A 83 10.62 3.20 9.26
N ALA A 84 10.61 3.15 10.59
CA ALA A 84 9.74 3.99 11.41
C ALA A 84 10.51 4.88 12.38
N HIS A 85 9.94 6.05 12.69
CA HIS A 85 10.50 7.02 13.65
C HIS A 85 11.93 7.47 13.32
N LEU A 86 12.24 7.57 12.02
CA LEU A 86 13.51 8.08 11.54
C LEU A 86 13.46 9.61 11.35
N PRO A 87 14.57 10.33 11.58
CA PRO A 87 14.68 11.72 11.20
C PRO A 87 14.49 11.89 9.68
N GLY A 88 13.48 12.66 9.29
CA GLY A 88 13.26 13.05 7.89
C GLY A 88 13.80 14.44 7.59
N LEU A 89 14.37 14.63 6.40
CA LEU A 89 14.76 15.93 5.87
C LEU A 89 14.05 16.19 4.55
N VAL A 90 13.40 17.35 4.43
CA VAL A 90 12.80 17.79 3.16
C VAL A 90 13.80 18.67 2.41
N VAL A 91 14.29 18.19 1.27
CA VAL A 91 15.12 18.97 0.36
C VAL A 91 14.25 19.48 -0.79
N ARG A 92 14.08 20.81 -0.89
CA ARG A 92 13.34 21.42 -2.00
C ARG A 92 14.24 21.51 -3.23
N ALA A 93 14.04 20.61 -4.18
CA ALA A 93 14.74 20.61 -5.47
C ALA A 93 13.91 21.27 -6.58
N VAL A 94 13.46 22.51 -6.33
CA VAL A 94 12.81 23.33 -7.36
C VAL A 94 13.87 23.82 -8.36
N ASP A 95 13.49 23.99 -9.62
CA ASP A 95 14.33 24.49 -10.72
C ASP A 95 15.50 23.60 -11.18
N ARG A 96 15.38 22.27 -11.07
CA ARG A 96 16.29 21.36 -11.78
C ARG A 96 16.01 21.39 -13.29
N PRO A 97 17.05 21.51 -14.15
CA PRO A 97 16.90 21.39 -15.60
C PRO A 97 16.39 20.00 -16.01
#